data_AF-A0A959T678-F1
#
_entry.id   AF-A0A959T678-F1
#
_cell.length_a   1.000
_cell.length_b   1.000
_cell.length_c   1.000
_cell.angle_alpha   90.00
_cell.angle_beta   90.00
_cell.angle_gamma   90.00
#
_symmetry.space_group_name_H-M   'P 1'
#
loop_
_entity.id
_entity.type
_entity.pdbx_description
1 polymer ?
#
loop_
_entity_poly.entity_id
_entity_poly.type
_entity_poly.pdbx_seq_one_letter_code
_entity_poly.pdbx_strand_id
1 'polypeptide(L)'
;LATQIGSELTGVLYILDEPSIGLHQRDDQRLIASLRGLRDSGNSVIVVEHDREMMISADHVIDLGPGAGEHGGHIVAQGAPKDLLESGSMTAKYLRGELGVAIPQERRKGNGHRLTLKGAAGNNLQAVDVTFPLGTFICVTGVSGSGKSTLIGDTLYPILSAHFHRSEARPLEHEGIDGLAHLDKVIEVDQAPIG
;
A
#
# COMPACT_ATOMS: atom_id res chain seq x y z
N LEU A 1 -2.63 -0.89 -17.86
CA LEU A 1 -3.97 -1.51 -17.69
C LEU A 1 -5.04 -0.83 -18.54
N ALA A 2 -5.38 0.43 -18.29
CA ALA A 2 -6.41 1.15 -19.05
C ALA A 2 -6.20 1.16 -20.58
N THR A 3 -4.96 1.21 -21.06
CA THR A 3 -4.62 1.18 -22.50
C THR A 3 -4.71 -0.20 -23.16
N GLN A 4 -4.63 -1.29 -22.39
CA GLN A 4 -4.70 -2.66 -22.93
C GLN A 4 -6.13 -3.23 -22.83
N ILE A 5 -6.92 -2.77 -21.86
CA ILE A 5 -8.34 -3.14 -21.72
C ILE A 5 -9.19 -2.58 -22.88
N GLY A 6 -8.72 -1.56 -23.61
CA GLY A 6 -9.39 -0.99 -24.79
C GLY A 6 -9.14 -1.73 -26.10
N SER A 7 -8.24 -2.72 -26.14
CA SER A 7 -8.04 -3.56 -27.31
C SER A 7 -8.87 -4.83 -27.17
N GLU A 8 -9.73 -5.15 -28.14
CA GLU A 8 -10.55 -6.37 -28.23
C GLU A 8 -9.70 -7.63 -28.50
N LEU A 9 -8.56 -7.75 -27.81
CA LEU A 9 -7.67 -8.90 -27.93
C LEU A 9 -8.25 -10.06 -27.12
N THR A 10 -8.36 -11.21 -27.78
CA THR A 10 -8.80 -12.48 -27.19
C THR A 10 -7.66 -13.50 -27.33
N GLY A 11 -7.59 -14.47 -26.41
CA GLY A 11 -6.51 -15.47 -26.40
C GLY A 11 -5.15 -14.97 -25.88
N VAL A 12 -5.11 -13.82 -25.21
CA VAL A 12 -3.89 -13.26 -24.62
C VAL A 12 -3.70 -13.75 -23.18
N LEU A 13 -2.45 -13.97 -22.77
CA LEU A 13 -2.07 -14.18 -21.37
C LEU A 13 -1.56 -12.88 -20.76
N TYR A 14 -2.28 -12.35 -19.79
CA TYR A 14 -1.87 -11.19 -18.99
C TYR A 14 -1.20 -11.67 -17.70
N ILE A 15 -0.05 -11.08 -17.38
CA ILE A 15 0.67 -11.29 -16.11
C ILE A 15 0.78 -9.94 -15.41
N LEU A 16 0.27 -9.86 -14.19
CA LEU A 16 0.25 -8.65 -13.39
C LEU A 16 0.97 -8.90 -12.07
N ASP A 17 1.86 -7.98 -11.71
CA ASP A 17 2.60 -8.02 -10.45
C ASP A 17 2.04 -6.96 -9.51
N GLU A 18 1.45 -7.41 -8.40
CA GLU A 18 0.80 -6.61 -7.34
C GLU A 18 -0.02 -5.40 -7.84
N PRO A 19 -1.05 -5.61 -8.69
CA PRO A 19 -1.84 -4.53 -9.27
C PRO A 19 -2.66 -3.72 -8.26
N SER A 20 -2.79 -4.18 -7.01
CA SER A 20 -3.43 -3.41 -5.92
C SER A 20 -2.51 -2.36 -5.29
N ILE A 21 -1.20 -2.35 -5.59
CA ILE A 21 -0.28 -1.35 -5.03
C ILE A 21 -0.79 0.06 -5.30
N GLY A 22 -0.93 0.85 -4.23
CA GLY A 22 -1.39 2.24 -4.30
C GLY A 22 -2.90 2.39 -4.47
N LEU A 23 -3.65 1.29 -4.57
CA LEU A 23 -5.11 1.30 -4.48
C LEU A 23 -5.55 1.31 -3.01
N HIS A 24 -6.75 1.83 -2.79
CA HIS A 24 -7.41 1.79 -1.50
C HIS A 24 -8.35 0.58 -1.48
N GLN A 25 -8.51 -0.09 -0.34
CA GLN A 25 -9.31 -1.33 -0.23
C GLN A 25 -10.70 -1.26 -0.89
N ARG A 26 -11.35 -0.09 -0.80
CA ARG A 26 -12.66 0.16 -1.45
C ARG A 26 -12.64 -0.07 -2.98
N ASP A 27 -11.51 0.21 -3.63
CA ASP A 27 -11.35 0.13 -5.07
C ASP A 27 -10.90 -1.27 -5.54
N ASP A 28 -10.49 -2.16 -4.62
CA ASP A 28 -10.07 -3.54 -4.94
C ASP A 28 -11.18 -4.34 -5.62
N GLN A 29 -12.43 -4.17 -5.18
CA GLN A 29 -13.58 -4.81 -5.82
C GLN A 29 -13.73 -4.43 -7.30
N ARG A 30 -13.40 -3.18 -7.65
CA ARG A 30 -13.44 -2.72 -9.05
C ARG A 30 -12.29 -3.30 -9.86
N LEU A 31 -11.12 -3.45 -9.25
CA LEU A 31 -9.99 -4.13 -9.86
C LEU A 31 -10.32 -5.60 -10.13
N ILE A 32 -10.82 -6.33 -9.12
CA ILE A 32 -11.26 -7.73 -9.26
C ILE A 32 -12.31 -7.88 -10.38
N ALA A 33 -13.32 -7.00 -10.42
CA ALA A 33 -14.34 -7.02 -11.47
C ALA A 33 -13.73 -6.79 -12.86
N SER A 34 -12.76 -5.89 -12.98
CA SER A 34 -12.07 -5.59 -14.24
C SER A 34 -11.20 -6.76 -14.71
N LEU A 35 -10.50 -7.45 -13.78
CA LEU A 35 -9.72 -8.65 -14.08
C LEU A 35 -10.61 -9.82 -14.51
N ARG A 36 -11.77 -9.99 -13.86
CA ARG A 36 -12.80 -10.96 -14.28
C ARG A 36 -13.33 -10.65 -15.67
N GLY A 37 -13.63 -9.39 -15.97
CA GLY A 37 -14.03 -8.96 -17.31
C GLY A 37 -12.97 -9.25 -18.38
N LEU A 38 -11.70 -9.03 -18.06
CA LEU A 38 -10.58 -9.35 -18.95
C LEU A 38 -10.50 -10.85 -19.25
N ARG A 39 -10.64 -11.69 -18.21
CA ARG A 39 -10.74 -13.15 -18.33
C ARG A 39 -11.95 -13.57 -19.17
N ASP A 40 -13.14 -13.06 -18.84
CA ASP A 40 -14.41 -13.42 -19.48
C ASP A 40 -14.46 -13.01 -20.97
N SER A 41 -13.60 -12.06 -21.37
CA SER A 41 -13.38 -11.70 -22.78
C SER A 41 -12.52 -12.73 -23.54
N GLY A 42 -12.21 -13.89 -22.96
CA GLY A 42 -11.46 -14.97 -23.60
C GLY A 42 -9.94 -14.90 -23.37
N ASN A 43 -9.49 -14.21 -22.32
CA ASN A 43 -8.07 -14.11 -21.97
C ASN A 43 -7.74 -14.93 -20.72
N SER A 44 -6.46 -15.22 -20.55
CA SER A 44 -5.93 -15.76 -19.29
C SER A 44 -5.27 -14.64 -18.49
N VAL A 45 -5.46 -14.64 -17.17
CA VAL A 45 -4.95 -13.61 -16.27
C VAL A 45 -4.23 -14.27 -15.10
N ILE A 46 -2.94 -14.00 -14.96
CA ILE A 46 -2.11 -14.38 -13.81
C ILE A 46 -1.83 -13.12 -13.01
N VAL A 47 -2.06 -13.20 -11.71
CA VAL A 47 -1.84 -12.09 -10.78
C VAL A 47 -0.99 -12.57 -9.62
N VAL A 48 0.10 -11.86 -9.34
CA VAL A 48 0.85 -11.97 -8.08
C VAL A 48 0.22 -10.98 -7.11
N GLU A 49 -0.26 -11.47 -5.97
CA GLU A 49 -0.97 -10.63 -4.98
C GLU A 49 -0.84 -11.19 -3.56
N HIS A 50 -1.11 -10.31 -2.61
CA HIS A 50 -1.16 -10.62 -1.18
C HIS A 50 -2.52 -10.26 -0.54
N ASP A 51 -3.42 -9.63 -1.30
CA ASP A 51 -4.77 -9.30 -0.83
C ASP A 51 -5.68 -10.54 -0.68
N ARG A 52 -6.42 -10.56 0.43
CA ARG A 52 -7.35 -11.63 0.78
C ARG A 52 -8.52 -11.72 -0.20
N GLU A 53 -9.11 -10.59 -0.58
CA GLU A 53 -10.31 -10.58 -1.42
C GLU A 53 -9.98 -11.05 -2.84
N MET A 54 -8.79 -10.70 -3.36
CA MET A 54 -8.25 -11.22 -4.61
C MET A 54 -8.07 -12.74 -4.57
N MET A 55 -7.39 -13.28 -3.55
CA MET A 55 -7.15 -14.72 -3.41
C MET A 55 -8.45 -15.53 -3.36
N ILE A 56 -9.45 -15.06 -2.60
CA ILE A 56 -10.74 -15.74 -2.47
C ILE A 56 -11.59 -15.62 -3.75
N SER A 57 -11.39 -14.54 -4.52
CA SER A 57 -12.12 -14.27 -5.76
C SER A 57 -11.57 -14.98 -6.99
N ALA A 58 -10.36 -15.52 -6.92
CA ALA A 58 -9.68 -16.18 -8.02
C ALA A 58 -10.35 -17.51 -8.41
N ASP A 59 -10.25 -17.88 -9.68
CA ASP A 59 -10.71 -19.21 -10.13
C ASP A 59 -9.73 -20.31 -9.72
N HIS A 60 -8.44 -19.98 -9.66
CA HIS A 60 -7.33 -20.87 -9.35
C HIS A 60 -6.25 -20.11 -8.59
N VAL A 61 -5.71 -20.70 -7.53
CA VAL A 61 -4.66 -20.12 -6.69
C VAL A 61 -3.46 -21.06 -6.65
N ILE A 62 -2.26 -20.47 -6.64
CA ILE A 62 -0.98 -21.16 -6.45
C ILE A 62 -0.30 -20.47 -5.27
N ASP A 63 -0.02 -21.23 -4.21
CA ASP A 63 0.64 -20.74 -3.01
C ASP A 63 2.10 -21.22 -3.00
N LEU A 64 3.03 -20.28 -2.85
CA LEU A 64 4.46 -20.52 -2.81
C LEU A 64 4.97 -20.43 -1.37
N GLY A 65 5.86 -21.33 -0.98
CA GLY A 65 6.45 -21.34 0.36
C GLY A 65 7.41 -22.50 0.56
N PRO A 66 7.55 -23.02 1.81
CA PRO A 66 6.93 -22.54 3.05
C PRO A 66 7.55 -21.25 3.62
N GLY A 67 8.72 -20.83 3.14
CA GLY A 67 9.40 -19.58 3.51
C GLY A 67 9.89 -18.79 2.30
N ALA A 68 10.78 -17.83 2.53
CA ALA A 68 11.43 -17.03 1.49
C ALA A 68 12.88 -17.49 1.26
N GLY A 69 13.47 -17.12 0.12
CA GLY A 69 14.85 -17.46 -0.24
C GLY A 69 15.06 -18.98 -0.34
N GLU A 70 16.12 -19.49 0.29
CA GLU A 70 16.46 -20.92 0.30
C GLU A 70 15.39 -21.82 0.96
N HIS A 71 14.50 -21.23 1.76
CA HIS A 71 13.40 -21.92 2.42
C HIS A 71 12.09 -21.86 1.62
N GLY A 72 12.11 -21.24 0.44
CA GLY A 72 10.97 -21.09 -0.48
C GLY A 72 11.10 -21.94 -1.73
N GLY A 73 10.40 -21.53 -2.79
CA GLY A 73 10.49 -22.17 -4.11
C GLY A 73 9.68 -23.46 -4.28
N HIS A 74 8.81 -23.78 -3.33
CA HIS A 74 7.90 -24.93 -3.42
C HIS A 74 6.46 -24.49 -3.56
N ILE A 75 5.69 -25.21 -4.39
CA ILE A 75 4.23 -25.08 -4.44
C ILE A 75 3.67 -25.81 -3.21
N VAL A 76 3.15 -25.07 -2.25
CA VAL A 76 2.62 -25.61 -0.99
C VAL A 76 1.12 -25.89 -1.06
N ALA A 77 0.41 -25.21 -1.96
CA ALA A 77 -0.98 -25.50 -2.31
C ALA A 77 -1.27 -25.02 -3.74
N GLN A 78 -2.15 -25.73 -4.45
CA GLN A 78 -2.58 -25.36 -5.79
C GLN A 78 -3.99 -25.91 -6.06
N GLY A 79 -4.89 -25.08 -6.57
CA GLY A 79 -6.26 -25.48 -6.86
C GLY A 79 -7.24 -24.32 -6.81
N ALA A 80 -8.52 -24.62 -6.59
CA ALA A 80 -9.51 -23.59 -6.30
C ALA A 80 -9.23 -22.94 -4.92
N PRO A 81 -9.76 -21.74 -4.63
CA PRO A 81 -9.55 -21.09 -3.33
C PRO A 81 -9.96 -21.95 -2.12
N LYS A 82 -10.97 -22.81 -2.28
CA LYS A 82 -11.36 -23.78 -1.25
C LYS A 82 -10.25 -24.79 -0.93
N ASP A 83 -9.49 -25.23 -1.93
CA ASP A 83 -8.43 -26.23 -1.77
C ASP A 83 -7.24 -25.59 -1.05
N LEU A 84 -6.95 -24.31 -1.32
CA LEU A 84 -6.01 -23.52 -0.52
C LEU A 84 -6.46 -23.42 0.94
N LEU A 85 -7.73 -23.10 1.19
CA LEU A 85 -8.28 -22.98 2.55
C LEU A 85 -8.24 -24.30 3.33
N GLU A 86 -8.28 -25.45 2.67
CA GLU A 86 -8.15 -26.77 3.30
C GLU A 86 -6.67 -27.17 3.52
N SER A 87 -5.73 -26.45 2.92
CA SER A 87 -4.30 -26.73 3.04
C SER A 87 -3.71 -26.32 4.41
N GLY A 88 -2.52 -26.87 4.69
CA GLY A 88 -1.72 -26.52 5.87
C GLY A 88 -0.81 -25.31 5.70
N SER A 89 -0.90 -24.58 4.57
CA SER A 89 0.01 -23.50 4.23
C SER A 89 -0.10 -22.29 5.17
N MET A 90 0.93 -21.45 5.20
CA MET A 90 0.93 -20.22 6.00
C MET A 90 -0.22 -19.29 5.56
N THR A 91 -0.37 -19.10 4.25
CA THR A 91 -1.43 -18.30 3.64
C THR A 91 -2.81 -18.80 4.09
N ALA A 92 -3.04 -20.11 4.04
CA ALA A 92 -4.31 -20.70 4.47
C ALA A 92 -4.63 -20.43 5.95
N LYS A 93 -3.63 -20.50 6.84
CA LYS A 93 -3.79 -20.20 8.28
C LYS A 93 -4.21 -18.74 8.52
N TYR A 94 -3.63 -17.79 7.79
CA TYR A 94 -4.05 -16.38 7.84
C TYR A 94 -5.45 -16.18 7.25
N LEU A 95 -5.77 -16.85 6.14
CA LEU A 95 -7.10 -16.77 5.53
C LEU A 95 -8.19 -17.36 6.44
N ARG A 96 -7.89 -18.42 7.19
CA ARG A 96 -8.82 -18.97 8.21
C ARG A 96 -8.87 -18.18 9.51
N GLY A 97 -7.96 -17.22 9.72
CA GLY A 97 -7.87 -16.45 10.96
C GLY A 97 -7.27 -17.23 12.13
N GLU A 98 -6.66 -18.38 11.88
CA GLU A 98 -5.86 -19.12 12.89
C GLU A 98 -4.62 -18.32 13.29
N LEU A 99 -4.05 -17.62 12.31
CA LEU A 99 -3.00 -16.64 12.49
C LEU A 99 -3.55 -15.25 12.15
N GLY A 100 -3.04 -14.23 12.84
CA GLY A 100 -3.44 -12.86 12.63
C GLY A 100 -2.42 -11.89 13.20
N VAL A 101 -2.47 -10.65 12.72
CA VAL A 101 -1.63 -9.57 13.25
C VAL A 101 -2.24 -9.10 14.56
N ALA A 102 -1.50 -9.24 15.65
CA ALA A 102 -1.95 -8.81 16.97
C ALA A 102 -2.19 -7.30 16.99
N ILE A 103 -3.40 -6.89 17.39
CA ILE A 103 -3.72 -5.47 17.60
C ILE A 103 -3.24 -5.08 18.99
N PRO A 104 -2.36 -4.06 19.13
CA PRO A 104 -1.93 -3.59 20.44
C PRO A 104 -3.12 -3.17 21.30
N GLN A 105 -3.24 -3.75 22.49
CA GLN A 105 -4.29 -3.45 23.46
C GLN A 105 -4.20 -2.01 23.99
N GLU A 106 -2.98 -1.49 24.07
CA GLU A 106 -2.70 -0.11 24.50
C GLU A 106 -2.04 0.68 23.37
N ARG A 107 -2.49 1.93 23.19
CA ARG A 107 -1.90 2.89 22.26
C ARG A 107 -0.89 3.77 23.00
N ARG A 108 0.26 4.04 22.37
CA ARG A 108 1.25 4.98 22.92
C ARG A 108 0.63 6.38 23.00
N LYS A 109 0.74 7.02 24.16
CA LYS A 109 0.26 8.40 24.38
C LYS A 109 1.12 9.47 23.68
N GLY A 110 2.33 9.12 23.25
CA GLY A 110 3.31 10.05 22.69
C GLY A 110 4.22 10.65 23.77
N ASN A 111 5.16 11.49 23.34
CA ASN A 111 6.14 12.15 24.23
C ASN A 111 5.69 13.56 24.68
N GLY A 112 4.45 13.95 24.39
CA GLY A 112 3.89 15.27 24.71
C GLY A 112 4.21 16.36 23.68
N HIS A 113 5.14 16.11 22.75
CA HIS A 113 5.50 17.04 21.68
C HIS A 113 4.67 16.81 20.43
N ARG A 114 4.59 17.84 19.57
CA ARG A 114 3.79 17.83 18.35
C ARG A 114 4.55 18.54 17.23
N LEU A 115 4.37 18.05 16.01
CA LEU A 115 4.76 18.73 14.78
C LEU A 115 3.49 19.18 14.08
N THR A 116 3.37 20.46 13.74
CA THR A 116 2.16 21.00 13.11
C THR A 116 2.51 21.63 11.78
N LEU A 117 1.94 21.08 10.70
CA LEU A 117 1.97 21.68 9.37
C LEU A 117 0.71 22.53 9.20
N LYS A 118 0.88 23.79 8.79
CA LYS A 118 -0.21 24.76 8.65
C LYS A 118 -0.47 25.12 7.21
N GLY A 119 -1.74 25.23 6.85
CA GLY A 119 -2.20 25.73 5.56
C GLY A 119 -1.63 25.01 4.35
N ALA A 120 -1.40 23.70 4.41
CA ALA A 120 -0.87 22.95 3.27
C ALA A 120 -1.88 22.98 2.11
N ALA A 121 -1.49 23.57 0.98
CA ALA A 121 -2.36 23.88 -0.15
C ALA A 121 -1.85 23.33 -1.49
N GLY A 122 -0.79 22.51 -1.48
CA GLY A 122 -0.27 21.84 -2.67
C GLY A 122 -1.32 20.98 -3.39
N ASN A 123 -1.30 20.98 -4.72
CA ASN A 123 -2.19 20.19 -5.59
C ASN A 123 -3.68 20.35 -5.22
N ASN A 124 -4.30 19.29 -4.68
CA ASN A 124 -5.71 19.27 -4.30
C ASN A 124 -5.95 19.44 -2.80
N LEU A 125 -4.92 19.78 -2.01
CA LEU A 125 -5.07 20.09 -0.60
C LEU A 125 -5.75 21.45 -0.43
N GLN A 126 -6.69 21.54 0.51
CA GLN A 126 -7.52 22.72 0.74
C GLN A 126 -7.03 23.51 1.96
N ALA A 127 -5.81 24.04 1.89
CA ALA A 127 -5.16 24.76 2.99
C ALA A 127 -5.28 24.03 4.34
N VAL A 128 -4.84 22.77 4.38
CA VAL A 128 -5.07 21.88 5.51
C VAL A 128 -4.07 22.11 6.65
N ASP A 129 -4.59 22.22 7.87
CA ASP A 129 -3.80 22.19 9.11
C ASP A 129 -3.74 20.75 9.64
N VAL A 130 -2.54 20.21 9.82
CA VAL A 130 -2.34 18.83 10.31
C VAL A 130 -1.33 18.82 11.45
N THR A 131 -1.69 18.16 12.54
CA THR A 131 -0.81 18.00 13.70
C THR A 131 -0.46 16.54 13.96
N PHE A 132 0.83 16.25 13.99
CA PHE A 132 1.43 14.94 14.22
C PHE A 132 1.90 14.81 15.68
N PRO A 133 1.26 13.99 16.52
CA PRO A 133 1.71 13.75 17.90
C PRO A 133 2.99 12.91 17.93
N LEU A 134 4.10 13.50 18.38
CA LEU A 134 5.41 12.85 18.34
C LEU A 134 5.52 11.71 19.36
N GLY A 135 6.39 10.74 19.06
CA GLY A 135 6.53 9.51 19.86
C GLY A 135 5.38 8.51 19.72
N THR A 136 4.54 8.66 18.69
CA THR A 136 3.43 7.74 18.37
C THR A 136 3.64 7.06 17.02
N PHE A 137 2.85 6.00 16.76
CA PHE A 137 2.73 5.41 15.42
C PHE A 137 1.60 6.12 14.68
N ILE A 138 1.92 6.94 13.68
CA ILE A 138 0.93 7.73 12.93
C ILE A 138 0.73 7.09 11.56
N CYS A 139 -0.51 6.78 11.22
CA CYS A 139 -0.90 6.31 9.89
C CYS A 139 -1.65 7.44 9.17
N VAL A 140 -1.22 7.77 7.95
CA VAL A 140 -1.93 8.66 7.04
C VAL A 140 -2.66 7.79 6.02
N THR A 141 -3.98 7.79 6.07
CA THR A 141 -4.84 6.95 5.23
C THR A 141 -5.85 7.80 4.46
N GLY A 142 -6.52 7.17 3.48
CA GLY A 142 -7.43 7.82 2.55
C GLY A 142 -7.39 7.17 1.17
N VAL A 143 -8.42 7.42 0.37
CA VAL A 143 -8.55 6.83 -0.98
C VAL A 143 -7.45 7.31 -1.94
N SER A 144 -7.26 6.63 -3.06
CA SER A 144 -6.31 7.10 -4.08
C SER A 144 -6.70 8.50 -4.58
N GLY A 145 -5.71 9.36 -4.76
CA GLY A 145 -5.93 10.78 -5.10
C GLY A 145 -6.38 11.70 -3.96
N SER A 146 -6.53 11.22 -2.72
CA SER A 146 -6.96 12.06 -1.59
C SER A 146 -5.92 13.09 -1.10
N GLY A 147 -4.73 13.13 -1.69
CA GLY A 147 -3.66 14.05 -1.30
C GLY A 147 -2.66 13.53 -0.26
N LYS A 148 -2.62 12.22 0.02
CA LYS A 148 -1.65 11.62 0.99
C LYS A 148 -0.19 11.87 0.60
N SER A 149 0.17 11.55 -0.65
CA SER A 149 1.53 11.76 -1.17
C SER A 149 1.87 13.25 -1.21
N THR A 150 0.92 14.08 -1.66
CA THR A 150 1.04 15.54 -1.61
C THR A 150 1.37 16.04 -0.21
N LEU A 151 0.63 15.59 0.81
CA LEU A 151 0.79 16.04 2.19
C LEU A 151 2.13 15.58 2.78
N ILE A 152 2.49 14.32 2.59
CA ILE A 152 3.64 13.71 3.27
C ILE A 152 4.92 13.79 2.43
N GLY A 153 4.90 13.22 1.22
CA GLY A 153 6.08 13.11 0.35
C GLY A 153 6.44 14.43 -0.34
N ASP A 154 5.45 15.18 -0.81
CA ASP A 154 5.73 16.39 -1.61
C ASP A 154 5.76 17.69 -0.76
N THR A 155 5.23 17.65 0.47
CA THR A 155 5.17 18.84 1.35
C THR A 155 5.97 18.61 2.63
N LEU A 156 5.51 17.72 3.52
CA LEU A 156 6.11 17.57 4.84
C LEU A 156 7.57 17.12 4.77
N TYR A 157 7.88 16.09 3.98
CA TYR A 157 9.24 15.57 3.91
C TYR A 157 10.25 16.59 3.33
N PRO A 158 9.98 17.31 2.22
CA PRO A 158 10.88 18.34 1.74
C PRO A 158 11.11 19.48 2.74
N ILE A 159 10.09 19.89 3.52
CA ILE A 159 10.28 20.85 4.63
C ILE A 159 11.32 20.32 5.64
N LEU A 160 11.13 19.09 6.10
CA LEU A 160 12.01 18.47 7.09
C LEU A 160 13.41 18.22 6.52
N SER A 161 13.51 17.78 5.27
CA SER A 161 14.76 17.48 4.59
C SER A 161 15.58 18.74 4.32
N ALA A 162 14.94 19.84 3.93
CA ALA A 162 15.58 21.15 3.83
C ALA A 162 16.10 21.62 5.21
N HIS A 163 15.33 21.41 6.28
CA HIS A 163 15.71 21.81 7.64
C HIS A 163 16.89 20.99 8.19
N PHE A 164 16.85 19.66 8.09
CA PHE A 164 17.84 18.78 8.71
C PHE A 164 19.05 18.46 7.82
N HIS A 165 18.86 18.39 6.51
CA HIS A 165 19.89 17.92 5.56
C HIS A 165 20.32 18.98 4.55
N ARG A 166 19.75 20.20 4.62
CA ARG A 166 19.99 21.28 3.62
C ARG A 166 19.72 20.82 2.19
N SER A 167 18.73 19.96 2.02
CA SER A 167 18.28 19.48 0.70
C SER A 167 17.74 20.65 -0.14
N GLU A 168 17.92 20.57 -1.46
CA GLU A 168 17.33 21.50 -2.43
C GLU A 168 15.87 21.17 -2.78
N ALA A 169 15.33 20.07 -2.25
CA ALA A 169 13.94 19.68 -2.45
C ALA A 169 12.99 20.80 -2.00
N ARG A 170 12.11 21.24 -2.91
CA ARG A 170 11.17 22.33 -2.64
C ARG A 170 9.83 21.76 -2.20
N PRO A 171 9.36 22.08 -0.98
CA PRO A 171 8.02 21.70 -0.57
C PRO A 171 6.96 22.42 -1.39
N LEU A 172 5.79 21.80 -1.53
CA LEU A 172 4.61 22.47 -2.07
C LEU A 172 4.09 23.56 -1.11
N GLU A 173 3.11 24.33 -1.59
CA GLU A 173 2.52 25.48 -0.89
C GLU A 173 2.00 25.10 0.51
N HIS A 174 2.42 25.87 1.51
CA HIS A 174 2.02 25.77 2.90
C HIS A 174 2.26 27.11 3.61
N GLU A 175 1.57 27.37 4.72
CA GLU A 175 1.68 28.62 5.49
C GLU A 175 2.81 28.58 6.53
N GLY A 176 3.09 27.41 7.09
CA GLY A 176 4.17 27.27 8.07
C GLY A 176 4.26 25.89 8.70
N ILE A 177 5.31 25.71 9.52
CA ILE A 177 5.52 24.49 10.29
C ILE A 177 6.01 24.84 11.70
N ASP A 178 5.40 24.20 12.70
CA ASP A 178 5.78 24.33 14.11
C ASP A 178 6.30 22.99 14.65
N GLY A 179 7.12 23.05 15.70
CA GLY A 179 7.60 21.87 16.41
C GLY A 179 8.86 21.22 15.83
N LEU A 180 9.52 21.86 14.86
CA LEU A 180 10.80 21.39 14.29
C LEU A 180 11.88 21.15 15.36
N ALA A 181 11.92 22.00 16.40
CA ALA A 181 12.88 21.90 17.50
C ALA A 181 12.73 20.62 18.36
N HIS A 182 11.68 19.82 18.15
CA HIS A 182 11.47 18.55 18.85
C HIS A 182 12.01 17.33 18.09
N LEU A 183 12.65 17.55 16.94
CA LEU A 183 13.19 16.53 16.05
C LEU A 183 14.65 16.84 15.74
N ASP A 184 15.48 15.81 15.64
CA ASP A 184 16.92 15.96 15.33
C ASP A 184 17.25 15.54 13.88
N LYS A 185 16.39 14.72 13.26
CA LYS A 185 16.61 14.14 11.93
C LYS A 185 15.30 13.66 11.31
N VAL A 186 15.25 13.66 9.98
CA VAL A 186 14.24 12.93 9.17
C VAL A 186 14.91 11.84 8.32
N ILE A 187 14.25 10.70 8.18
CA ILE A 187 14.63 9.59 7.30
C ILE A 187 13.39 9.18 6.53
N GLU A 188 13.50 9.15 5.20
CA GLU A 188 12.47 8.59 4.32
C GLU A 188 12.93 7.23 3.81
N VAL A 189 11.98 6.31 3.73
CA VAL A 189 12.12 5.03 3.03
C VAL A 189 10.92 4.95 2.11
N ASP A 190 11.17 5.03 0.81
CA ASP A 190 10.15 5.06 -0.24
C ASP A 190 10.07 3.72 -0.98
N GLN A 191 9.30 3.71 -2.07
CA GLN A 191 9.10 2.54 -2.93
C GLN A 191 10.09 2.53 -4.11
N ALA A 192 11.13 3.37 -4.10
CA ALA A 192 12.12 3.33 -5.16
C ALA A 192 12.83 1.96 -5.13
N PRO A 193 13.08 1.36 -6.30
CA PRO A 193 13.83 0.11 -6.35
C PRO A 193 15.20 0.29 -5.70
N ILE A 194 15.65 -0.74 -4.99
CA ILE A 194 16.97 -0.77 -4.38
C ILE A 194 17.97 -1.09 -5.52
N GLY A 195 18.36 -0.08 -6.31
CA GLY A 195 19.27 -0.23 -7.45
C GLY A 195 19.48 1.04 -8.27
#